data_AF-A0A918Q9B5-F1
#
_entry.id   AF-A0A918Q9B5-F1
#
_cell.length_a   1.000
_cell.length_b   1.000
_cell.length_c   1.000
_cell.angle_alpha   90.00
_cell.angle_beta   90.00
_cell.angle_gamma   90.00
#
_symmetry.space_group_name_H-M   'P 1'
#
loop_
_entity.id
_entity.type
_entity.pdbx_description
1 polymer ?
#
loop_
_entity_poly.entity_id
_entity_poly.type
_entity_poly.pdbx_seq_one_letter_code
_entity_poly.pdbx_strand_id
1 'polypeptide(L)'
;MAKAAGISQAYAYRPFPNKEALSTAVVEHCFTRVGAALEEGAADATGSEPQQVLDSMGAAYARLISDDDLMPIQLHAQAAAVSEPAIREAVRAGYARTVEYVRGASGGSDEQVQQFFAVGLLCHLLSSLDAVGEAAPWTRTLTAGITHY
;
A
#
# COMPACT_ATOMS: atom_id res chain seq x y z
N MET A 1 -10.11 -2.88 15.96
CA MET A 1 -9.47 -1.54 15.92
C MET A 1 -9.79 -0.64 17.12
N ALA A 2 -11.00 -0.62 17.72
CA ALA A 2 -11.29 0.27 18.86
C ALA A 2 -10.75 -0.16 20.25
N LYS A 3 -10.12 -1.33 20.37
CA LYS A 3 -9.66 -1.86 21.68
C LYS A 3 -8.21 -1.53 22.02
N ALA A 4 -7.39 -1.15 21.02
CA ALA A 4 -5.95 -0.94 21.21
C ALA A 4 -5.59 0.44 21.81
N ALA A 5 -6.50 1.42 21.78
CA ALA A 5 -6.20 2.80 22.20
C ALA A 5 -6.96 3.28 23.47
N GLY A 6 -7.74 2.41 24.14
CA GLY A 6 -8.51 2.79 25.33
C GLY A 6 -9.62 3.83 25.10
N ILE A 7 -9.93 4.13 23.84
CA ILE A 7 -10.95 5.11 23.47
C ILE A 7 -12.24 4.36 23.09
N SER A 8 -13.38 4.76 23.67
CA SER A 8 -14.66 4.15 23.32
C SER A 8 -14.95 4.34 21.83
N GLN A 9 -15.59 3.35 21.18
CA GLN A 9 -15.96 3.44 19.76
C GLN A 9 -16.65 4.77 19.43
N ALA A 10 -17.51 5.27 20.34
CA ALA A 10 -18.24 6.52 20.17
C ALA A 10 -17.35 7.78 20.05
N TYR A 11 -16.15 7.77 20.64
CA TYR A 11 -15.26 8.93 20.62
C TYR A 11 -14.49 9.07 19.30
N ALA A 12 -14.19 7.95 18.62
CA ALA A 12 -13.51 7.95 17.31
C ALA A 12 -14.36 8.56 16.19
N TYR A 13 -15.70 8.59 16.35
CA TYR A 13 -16.62 9.19 15.38
C TYR A 13 -16.81 10.71 15.57
N ARG A 14 -16.38 11.30 16.69
CA ARG A 14 -16.66 12.71 17.01
C ARG A 14 -16.14 13.74 15.98
N PRO A 15 -15.01 13.53 15.27
CA PRO A 15 -14.58 14.45 14.22
C PRO A 15 -15.26 14.20 12.86
N PHE A 16 -16.01 13.10 12.69
CA PHE A 16 -16.57 12.72 11.40
C PHE A 16 -18.09 12.87 11.36
N PRO A 17 -18.64 13.61 10.39
CA PRO A 17 -20.07 13.87 10.31
C PRO A 17 -20.89 12.61 9.95
N ASN A 18 -20.28 11.61 9.31
CA ASN A 18 -20.91 10.34 8.96
C ASN A 18 -19.87 9.22 8.76
N LYS A 19 -20.35 7.98 8.54
CA LYS A 19 -19.51 6.79 8.32
C LYS A 19 -18.68 6.87 7.04
N GLU A 20 -19.22 7.48 5.98
CA GLU A 20 -18.50 7.66 4.71
C GLU A 20 -17.26 8.55 4.90
N ALA A 21 -17.41 9.69 5.59
CA ALA A 21 -16.32 10.59 5.89
C ALA A 21 -15.22 9.92 6.73
N LEU A 22 -15.59 9.08 7.70
CA LEU A 22 -14.62 8.27 8.45
C LEU A 22 -13.89 7.29 7.53
N SER A 23 -14.61 6.54 6.69
CA SER A 23 -14.00 5.57 5.76
C SER A 23 -13.02 6.25 4.82
N THR A 24 -13.41 7.37 4.21
CA THR A 24 -12.55 8.17 3.32
C THR A 24 -11.30 8.65 4.06
N ALA A 25 -11.44 9.18 5.28
CA ALA A 25 -10.30 9.63 6.08
C ALA A 25 -9.33 8.49 6.46
N VAL A 26 -9.85 7.29 6.72
CA VAL A 26 -9.03 6.09 6.96
C VAL A 26 -8.24 5.72 5.69
N VAL A 27 -8.88 5.78 4.52
CA VAL A 27 -8.20 5.53 3.24
C VAL A 27 -7.12 6.58 2.97
N GLU A 28 -7.42 7.85 3.18
CA GLU A 28 -6.45 8.93 3.02
C GLU A 28 -5.24 8.75 3.95
N HIS A 29 -5.49 8.46 5.22
CA HIS A 29 -4.44 8.20 6.20
C HIS A 29 -3.58 6.99 5.79
N CYS A 30 -4.22 5.93 5.28
CA CYS A 30 -3.51 4.77 4.74
C CYS A 30 -2.54 5.19 3.62
N PHE A 31 -2.99 5.98 2.64
CA PHE A 31 -2.12 6.45 1.56
C PHE A 31 -1.03 7.44 2.03
N THR A 32 -1.27 8.24 3.08
CA THR A 32 -0.23 9.06 3.70
C THR A 32 0.89 8.20 4.26
N ARG A 33 0.56 7.10 4.95
CA ARG A 33 1.57 6.17 5.49
C ARG A 33 2.34 5.44 4.39
N VAL A 34 1.66 5.06 3.31
CA VAL A 34 2.33 4.50 2.12
C VAL A 34 3.31 5.51 1.53
N GLY A 35 2.89 6.76 1.34
CA GLY A 35 3.77 7.82 0.85
C GLY A 35 5.02 7.98 1.71
N ALA A 36 4.85 8.04 3.04
CA ALA A 36 5.98 8.14 3.97
C ALA A 36 6.97 6.96 3.87
N ALA A 37 6.47 5.72 3.73
CA ALA A 37 7.34 4.56 3.57
C ALA A 37 8.07 4.57 2.21
N LEU A 38 7.42 5.03 1.14
CA LEU A 38 8.07 5.20 -0.16
C LEU A 38 9.13 6.31 -0.10
N GLU A 39 8.87 7.39 0.63
CA GLU A 39 9.84 8.47 0.86
C GLU A 39 11.08 7.98 1.61
N GLU A 40 10.89 7.21 2.67
CA GLU A 40 11.98 6.56 3.41
C GLU A 40 12.78 5.61 2.52
N GLY A 41 12.10 4.73 1.77
CA GLY A 41 12.75 3.79 0.87
C GLY A 41 13.54 4.48 -0.25
N ALA A 42 13.04 5.59 -0.80
CA ALA A 42 13.78 6.38 -1.78
C ALA A 42 15.03 7.03 -1.17
N ALA A 43 14.94 7.54 0.06
CA ALA A 43 16.07 8.13 0.78
C ALA A 43 17.16 7.11 1.15
N ASP A 44 16.76 5.87 1.44
CA ASP A 44 17.66 4.77 1.79
C ASP A 44 18.33 4.09 0.59
N ALA A 45 17.94 4.47 -0.64
CA ALA A 45 18.49 3.87 -1.84
C ALA A 45 20.02 4.10 -1.93
N THR A 46 20.77 3.01 -2.12
CA THR A 46 22.25 3.06 -2.18
C THR A 46 22.78 3.49 -3.55
N GLY A 47 21.91 3.88 -4.47
CA GLY A 47 22.27 4.26 -5.83
C GLY A 47 21.14 5.03 -6.52
N SER A 48 21.46 5.63 -7.66
CA SER A 48 20.56 6.50 -8.41
C SER A 48 19.94 5.84 -9.65
N GLU A 49 20.29 4.59 -9.93
CA GLU A 49 19.65 3.86 -11.04
C GLU A 49 18.17 3.65 -10.72
N PRO A 50 17.24 3.90 -11.66
CA PRO A 50 15.81 3.88 -11.36
C PRO A 50 15.33 2.60 -10.70
N GLN A 51 15.83 1.45 -11.17
CA GLN A 51 15.45 0.16 -10.60
C GLN A 51 15.92 0.01 -9.14
N GLN A 52 17.10 0.52 -8.78
CA GLN A 52 17.60 0.44 -7.40
C GLN A 52 16.74 1.28 -6.44
N VAL A 53 16.30 2.45 -6.89
CA VAL A 53 15.40 3.31 -6.10
C VAL A 53 14.02 2.63 -5.97
N LEU A 54 13.48 2.08 -7.05
CA LEU A 54 12.22 1.33 -7.04
C LEU A 54 12.27 0.11 -6.10
N ASP A 55 13.35 -0.67 -6.15
CA ASP A 55 13.54 -1.84 -5.29
C ASP A 55 13.61 -1.42 -3.81
N SER A 56 14.31 -0.32 -3.50
CA SER A 56 14.40 0.23 -2.14
C SER A 56 13.05 0.74 -1.62
N MET A 57 12.30 1.46 -2.45
CA MET A 57 10.92 1.86 -2.13
C MET A 57 10.01 0.65 -1.92
N GLY A 58 10.13 -0.39 -2.76
CA GLY A 58 9.35 -1.61 -2.68
C GLY A 58 9.64 -2.37 -1.39
N ALA A 59 10.91 -2.41 -0.98
CA ALA A 59 11.36 -2.99 0.27
C ALA A 59 10.76 -2.27 1.49
N ALA A 60 10.77 -0.93 1.50
CA ALA A 60 10.16 -0.15 2.57
C ALA A 60 8.64 -0.36 2.65
N TYR A 61 7.97 -0.39 1.50
CA TYR A 61 6.54 -0.71 1.44
C TYR A 61 6.23 -2.12 1.92
N ALA A 62 7.03 -3.13 1.52
CA ALA A 62 6.87 -4.51 1.96
C ALA A 62 6.96 -4.63 3.49
N ARG A 63 7.94 -3.97 4.12
CA ARG A 63 8.05 -3.91 5.59
C ARG A 63 6.81 -3.26 6.23
N LEU A 64 6.33 -2.15 5.67
CA LEU A 64 5.12 -1.48 6.17
C LEU A 64 3.89 -2.41 6.20
N ILE A 65 3.72 -3.25 5.17
CA ILE A 65 2.54 -4.12 5.06
C ILE A 65 2.70 -5.45 5.82
N SER A 66 3.91 -5.87 6.18
CA SER A 66 4.15 -7.07 6.99
C SER A 66 3.82 -6.86 8.47
N ASP A 67 4.08 -5.67 9.02
CA ASP A 67 3.97 -5.39 10.46
C ASP A 67 2.67 -4.68 10.88
N ASP A 68 1.80 -4.32 9.93
CA ASP A 68 0.70 -3.39 10.17
C ASP A 68 -0.66 -3.87 9.65
N ASP A 69 -1.74 -3.39 10.27
CA ASP A 69 -3.12 -3.58 9.83
C ASP A 69 -3.46 -2.80 8.52
N LEU A 70 -2.45 -2.19 7.88
CA LEU A 70 -2.59 -1.31 6.73
C LEU A 70 -3.00 -2.07 5.45
N MET A 71 -2.46 -3.27 5.22
CA MET A 71 -2.81 -4.07 4.04
C MET A 71 -4.31 -4.46 4.00
N PRO A 72 -4.92 -4.99 5.08
CA PRO A 72 -6.37 -5.23 5.10
C PRO A 72 -7.21 -4.00 4.76
N ILE A 73 -6.80 -2.81 5.24
CA ILE A 73 -7.49 -1.54 4.95
C ILE A 73 -7.43 -1.23 3.45
N GLN A 74 -6.28 -1.38 2.81
CA GLN A 74 -6.13 -1.16 1.36
C GLN A 74 -7.01 -2.12 0.55
N LEU A 75 -6.99 -3.40 0.87
CA LEU A 75 -7.82 -4.41 0.19
C LEU A 75 -9.31 -4.08 0.32
N HIS A 76 -9.76 -3.67 1.50
CA HIS A 76 -11.15 -3.28 1.72
C HIS A 76 -11.50 -1.99 0.97
N ALA A 77 -10.61 -1.01 0.95
CA ALA A 77 -10.80 0.25 0.23
C ALA A 77 -10.91 0.01 -1.29
N GLN A 78 -10.07 -0.86 -1.85
CA GLN A 78 -10.11 -1.25 -3.26
C GLN A 78 -11.42 -1.96 -3.62
N ALA A 79 -11.86 -2.90 -2.80
CA ALA A 79 -13.15 -3.58 -3.00
C ALA A 79 -14.32 -2.59 -2.92
N ALA A 80 -14.34 -1.73 -1.88
CA ALA A 80 -15.40 -0.75 -1.69
C ALA A 80 -15.45 0.31 -2.80
N ALA A 81 -14.30 0.69 -3.37
CA ALA A 81 -14.24 1.64 -4.49
C ALA A 81 -15.08 1.19 -5.70
N VAL A 82 -15.39 -0.10 -5.86
CA VAL A 82 -16.22 -0.62 -6.95
C VAL A 82 -17.67 -0.11 -6.87
N SER A 83 -18.22 0.09 -5.67
CA SER A 83 -19.61 0.53 -5.46
C SER A 83 -19.76 1.88 -4.76
N GLU A 84 -18.74 2.34 -4.02
CA GLU A 84 -18.80 3.55 -3.19
C GLU A 84 -18.01 4.70 -3.85
N PRO A 85 -18.69 5.73 -4.40
CA PRO A 85 -18.02 6.81 -5.14
C PRO A 85 -17.03 7.62 -4.29
N ALA A 86 -17.36 7.91 -3.03
CA ALA A 86 -16.49 8.69 -2.15
C ALA A 86 -15.18 7.95 -1.82
N ILE A 87 -15.26 6.65 -1.56
CA ILE A 87 -14.07 5.79 -1.34
C ILE A 87 -13.26 5.68 -2.63
N ARG A 88 -13.94 5.54 -3.79
CA ARG A 88 -13.26 5.50 -5.09
C ARG A 88 -12.44 6.76 -5.34
N GLU A 89 -12.98 7.92 -5.02
CA GLU A 89 -12.24 9.19 -5.18
C GLU A 89 -11.01 9.24 -4.26
N ALA A 90 -11.17 8.86 -2.99
CA ALA A 90 -10.05 8.80 -2.05
C ALA A 90 -8.94 7.84 -2.52
N VAL A 91 -9.31 6.65 -3.00
CA VAL A 91 -8.37 5.65 -3.54
C VAL A 91 -7.67 6.19 -4.79
N ARG A 92 -8.41 6.81 -5.72
CA ARG A 92 -7.84 7.42 -6.94
C ARG A 92 -6.85 8.52 -6.61
N ALA A 93 -7.20 9.42 -5.70
CA ALA A 93 -6.31 10.49 -5.25
C ALA A 93 -5.05 9.94 -4.56
N GLY A 94 -5.21 8.88 -3.75
CA GLY A 94 -4.11 8.16 -3.14
C GLY A 94 -3.13 7.61 -4.16
N TYR A 95 -3.62 6.82 -5.13
CA TYR A 95 -2.80 6.27 -6.20
C TYR A 95 -2.15 7.35 -7.05
N ALA A 96 -2.88 8.40 -7.43
CA ALA A 96 -2.31 9.50 -8.22
C ALA A 96 -1.10 10.12 -7.51
N ARG A 97 -1.22 10.43 -6.21
CA ARG A 97 -0.09 10.97 -5.43
C ARG A 97 1.09 10.01 -5.36
N THR A 98 0.84 8.73 -5.07
CA THR A 98 1.94 7.75 -4.95
C THR A 98 2.60 7.45 -6.29
N VAL A 99 1.84 7.41 -7.39
CA VAL A 99 2.38 7.16 -8.73
C VAL A 99 3.28 8.32 -9.16
N GLU A 100 2.81 9.57 -9.00
CA GLU A 100 3.61 10.74 -9.33
C GLU A 100 4.87 10.84 -8.45
N TYR A 101 4.76 10.51 -7.16
CA TYR A 101 5.91 10.44 -6.27
C TYR A 101 6.93 9.40 -6.74
N VAL A 102 6.51 8.14 -6.95
CA VAL A 102 7.40 7.06 -7.38
C VAL A 102 8.06 7.37 -8.72
N ARG A 103 7.30 7.94 -9.67
CA ARG A 103 7.81 8.37 -10.97
C ARG A 103 8.89 9.44 -10.82
N GLY A 104 8.62 10.49 -10.04
CA GLY A 104 9.55 11.59 -9.82
C GLY A 104 10.80 11.18 -9.03
N ALA A 105 10.64 10.38 -7.98
CA ALA A 105 11.72 9.98 -7.08
C ALA A 105 12.66 8.94 -7.72
N SER A 106 12.13 7.99 -8.49
CA SER A 106 12.96 6.98 -9.16
C SER A 106 13.53 7.42 -10.50
N GLY A 107 12.86 8.33 -11.21
CA GLY A 107 13.20 8.64 -12.61
C GLY A 107 12.96 7.47 -13.57
N GLY A 108 12.20 6.44 -13.14
CA GLY A 108 11.91 5.25 -13.95
C GLY A 108 10.96 5.52 -15.10
N SER A 109 11.00 4.65 -16.11
CA SER A 109 10.03 4.69 -17.21
C SER A 109 8.62 4.33 -16.73
N ASP A 110 7.61 4.68 -17.53
CA ASP A 110 6.21 4.34 -17.26
C ASP A 110 6.02 2.83 -17.03
N GLU A 111 6.73 1.98 -17.79
CA GLU A 111 6.70 0.53 -17.64
C GLU A 111 7.31 0.10 -16.30
N GLN A 112 8.41 0.71 -15.86
CA GLN A 112 9.03 0.37 -14.57
C GLN A 112 8.14 0.78 -13.40
N VAL A 113 7.56 1.98 -13.46
CA VAL A 113 6.61 2.46 -12.44
C VAL A 113 5.36 1.60 -12.43
N GLN A 114 4.79 1.26 -13.60
CA GLN A 114 3.62 0.38 -13.68
C GLN A 114 3.93 -1.02 -13.13
N GLN A 115 5.09 -1.59 -13.45
CA GLN A 115 5.52 -2.89 -12.93
C GLN A 115 5.70 -2.85 -11.41
N PHE A 116 6.23 -1.77 -10.86
CA PHE A 116 6.34 -1.57 -9.41
C PHE A 116 4.99 -1.69 -8.70
N PHE A 117 3.95 -1.00 -9.19
CA PHE A 117 2.61 -1.11 -8.63
C PHE A 117 1.97 -2.49 -8.86
N ALA A 118 2.24 -3.12 -10.01
CA ALA A 118 1.76 -4.47 -10.30
C ALA A 118 2.32 -5.51 -9.33
N VAL A 119 3.63 -5.44 -9.03
CA VAL A 119 4.29 -6.30 -8.04
C VAL A 119 3.73 -6.02 -6.64
N GLY A 120 3.50 -4.76 -6.27
CA GLY A 120 2.88 -4.41 -5.00
C GLY A 120 1.50 -5.05 -4.79
N LEU A 121 0.65 -5.09 -5.82
CA LEU A 121 -0.64 -5.78 -5.78
C LEU A 121 -0.50 -7.32 -5.75
N LEU A 122 0.50 -7.86 -6.43
CA LEU A 122 0.80 -9.29 -6.35
C LEU A 122 1.24 -9.68 -4.93
N CYS A 123 2.01 -8.83 -4.24
CA CYS A 123 2.35 -9.02 -2.83
C CYS A 123 1.11 -9.02 -1.93
N HIS A 124 0.09 -8.21 -2.20
CA HIS A 124 -1.18 -8.28 -1.46
C HIS A 124 -1.84 -9.65 -1.62
N LEU A 125 -1.92 -10.17 -2.85
CA LEU A 125 -2.47 -11.51 -3.11
C LEU A 125 -1.70 -12.58 -2.32
N LEU A 126 -0.38 -12.62 -2.49
CA LEU A 126 0.48 -13.62 -1.85
C LEU A 126 0.40 -13.57 -0.33
N SER A 127 0.40 -12.37 0.25
CA SER A 127 0.34 -12.20 1.71
C SER A 127 -1.04 -12.55 2.27
N SER A 128 -2.12 -12.19 1.57
CA SER A 128 -3.49 -12.51 2.01
C SER A 128 -3.81 -14.01 2.02
N LEU A 129 -3.09 -14.80 1.23
CA LEU A 129 -3.25 -16.25 1.12
C LEU A 129 -2.22 -17.02 1.95
N ASP A 130 -1.32 -16.35 2.68
CA ASP A 130 -0.17 -16.97 3.35
C ASP A 130 0.68 -17.83 2.38
N ALA A 131 0.76 -17.40 1.12
CA ALA A 131 1.32 -18.18 0.02
C ALA A 131 2.86 -18.05 -0.11
N VAL A 132 3.46 -17.16 0.68
CA VAL A 132 4.89 -16.87 0.65
C VAL A 132 5.73 -18.05 1.17
N GLY A 133 5.21 -18.78 2.17
CA GLY A 133 5.88 -19.94 2.77
C GLY A 133 5.52 -21.29 2.14
N GLU A 134 4.56 -21.32 1.21
CA GLU A 134 4.07 -22.57 0.63
C GLU A 134 4.94 -23.02 -0.55
N ALA A 135 5.39 -24.28 -0.54
CA ALA A 135 6.24 -24.86 -1.59
C ALA A 135 5.45 -25.43 -2.79
N ALA A 136 4.30 -24.89 -3.12
CA ALA A 136 3.49 -25.33 -4.26
C ALA A 136 4.04 -24.80 -5.60
N PRO A 137 3.80 -25.48 -6.74
CA PRO A 137 4.25 -24.99 -8.04
C PRO A 137 3.69 -23.61 -8.42
N TRP A 138 2.45 -23.31 -8.04
CA TRP A 138 1.80 -22.04 -8.38
C TRP A 138 2.37 -20.87 -7.56
N THR A 139 2.71 -21.10 -6.28
CA THR A 139 3.34 -20.06 -5.43
C THR A 139 4.72 -19.72 -5.93
N ARG A 140 5.55 -20.72 -6.30
CA ARG A 140 6.87 -20.48 -6.92
C ARG A 140 6.79 -19.63 -8.19
N THR A 141 5.74 -19.79 -8.99
CA THR A 141 5.54 -18.95 -10.18
C THR A 141 5.25 -17.51 -9.80
N LEU A 142 4.39 -17.29 -8.79
CA LEU A 142 3.96 -15.95 -8.39
C LEU A 142 4.96 -15.21 -7.49
N THR A 143 5.81 -15.92 -6.74
CA THR A 143 6.87 -15.33 -5.91
C THR A 143 8.18 -15.09 -6.68
N ALA A 144 8.26 -15.51 -7.94
CA ALA A 144 9.46 -15.36 -8.76
C ALA A 144 9.89 -13.89 -8.87
N GLY A 145 11.08 -13.56 -8.35
CA GLY A 145 11.63 -12.20 -8.37
C GLY A 145 11.10 -11.28 -7.26
N ILE A 146 10.31 -11.79 -6.31
CA ILE A 146 9.82 -11.01 -5.16
C ILE A 146 10.70 -11.32 -3.94
N THR A 147 11.15 -10.27 -3.26
CA THR A 147 11.81 -10.40 -1.94
C THR A 147 10.75 -10.27 -0.85
N HIS A 148 10.67 -11.27 0.02
CA HIS A 148 9.75 -11.26 1.17
C HIS A 148 10.53 -10.95 2.45
N TYR A 149 9.89 -10.23 3.38
CA TYR A 149 10.42 -9.90 4.71
C TYR A 149 9.63 -10.64 5.78
#